data_AF-A0A8C3TBU6-F1
#
_entry.id   AF-A0A8C3TBU6-F1
#
_cell.length_a   1.000
_cell.length_b   1.000
_cell.length_c   1.000
_cell.angle_alpha   90.00
_cell.angle_beta   90.00
_cell.angle_gamma   90.00
#
_symmetry.space_group_name_H-M   'P 1'
#
loop_
_entity.id
_entity.type
_entity.pdbx_description
1 polymer ?
#
loop_
_entity_poly.entity_id
_entity_poly.type
_entity_poly.pdbx_seq_one_letter_code
_entity_poly.pdbx_strand_id
1 'polypeptide(L)'
;MGQSSQSLPSDSLVVCDVDPALTEKLRKFRFRKETNNAAILMKIDKERQLVVLEEEFQDISPEELKSELPERQPRYPSAVGYKYVHDDGRISYPLCFIFSSPVERGGA
;
A
#
# COMPACT_ATOMS: atom_id res chain seq x y z
N MET A 1 40.29 5.96 -24.41
CA MET A 1 39.13 5.13 -24.82
C MET A 1 38.28 4.89 -23.59
N GLY A 2 37.36 5.79 -23.26
CA GLY A 2 36.37 5.59 -22.20
C GLY A 2 35.04 5.32 -22.87
N GLN A 3 34.54 4.09 -22.79
CA GLN A 3 33.22 3.76 -23.32
C GLN A 3 32.17 4.32 -22.36
N SER A 4 31.45 5.34 -22.83
CA SER A 4 30.26 5.85 -22.16
C SER A 4 29.11 4.88 -22.41
N SER A 5 28.88 3.96 -21.47
CA SER A 5 27.67 3.16 -21.42
C SER A 5 26.50 4.05 -20.97
N GLN A 6 25.81 4.67 -21.92
CA GLN A 6 24.49 5.26 -21.66
C GLN A 6 23.44 4.13 -21.72
N SER A 7 23.01 3.65 -20.56
CA SER A 7 21.79 2.87 -20.44
C SER A 7 20.58 3.81 -20.55
N LEU A 8 19.77 3.62 -21.59
CA LEU A 8 18.47 4.29 -21.74
C LEU A 8 17.52 3.83 -20.62
N PRO A 9 16.82 4.71 -19.89
CA PRO A 9 15.57 4.33 -19.27
C PRO A 9 14.45 4.62 -20.27
N SER A 10 14.06 3.62 -21.06
CA SER A 10 12.70 3.59 -21.60
C SER A 10 11.77 3.17 -20.48
N ASP A 11 11.47 4.10 -19.56
CA ASP A 11 10.42 3.91 -18.58
C ASP A 11 9.07 4.11 -19.27
N SER A 12 8.60 3.06 -19.93
CA SER A 12 7.18 2.92 -20.23
C SER A 12 6.46 2.77 -18.88
N LEU A 13 6.02 3.87 -18.28
CA LEU A 13 5.19 3.83 -17.07
C LEU A 13 3.93 3.03 -17.36
N VAL A 14 3.89 1.79 -16.85
CA VAL A 14 2.72 0.93 -16.95
C VAL A 14 1.76 1.31 -15.82
N VAL A 15 0.66 1.97 -16.17
CA VAL A 15 -0.43 2.25 -15.23
C VAL A 15 -1.33 1.01 -15.17
N CYS A 16 -1.55 0.48 -13.98
CA CYS A 16 -2.50 -0.62 -13.74
C CYS A 16 -3.86 -0.05 -13.33
N ASP A 17 -4.93 -0.65 -13.83
CA ASP A 17 -6.29 -0.32 -13.38
C ASP A 17 -6.58 -0.93 -12.00
N VAL A 18 -7.58 -0.42 -11.29
CA VAL A 18 -7.98 -0.95 -9.98
C VAL A 18 -9.10 -1.97 -10.18
N ASP A 19 -8.96 -3.16 -9.58
CA ASP A 19 -10.00 -4.19 -9.65
C ASP A 19 -11.34 -3.64 -9.09
N PRO A 20 -12.47 -3.84 -9.79
CA PRO A 20 -13.76 -3.34 -9.34
C PRO A 20 -14.17 -3.83 -7.94
N ALA A 21 -13.80 -5.07 -7.57
CA ALA A 21 -14.10 -5.61 -6.25
C ALA A 21 -13.25 -4.93 -5.16
N LEU A 22 -12.00 -4.57 -5.48
CA LEU A 22 -11.16 -3.76 -4.59
C LEU A 22 -11.75 -2.36 -4.42
N THR A 23 -12.25 -1.74 -5.49
CA THR A 23 -12.91 -0.42 -5.42
C THR A 23 -14.14 -0.46 -4.51
N GLU A 24 -14.96 -1.51 -4.62
CA GLU A 24 -16.12 -1.69 -3.73
C GLU A 24 -15.70 -1.87 -2.27
N LYS A 25 -14.63 -2.63 -2.01
CA LYS A 25 -14.07 -2.79 -0.67
C LYS A 25 -13.52 -1.50 -0.09
N LEU A 26 -12.73 -0.73 -0.86
CA LEU A 26 -12.21 0.57 -0.43
C LEU A 26 -13.35 1.55 -0.11
N ARG A 27 -14.45 1.50 -0.89
CA ARG A 27 -15.65 2.27 -0.59
C ARG A 27 -16.27 1.85 0.74
N LYS A 28 -16.47 0.55 0.99
CA LYS A 28 -16.98 0.03 2.27
C LYS A 28 -16.05 0.41 3.44
N PHE A 29 -14.74 0.29 3.24
CA PHE A 29 -13.72 0.62 4.22
C PHE A 29 -13.76 2.11 4.60
N ARG A 30 -13.91 3.01 3.61
CA ARG A 30 -14.04 4.45 3.85
C ARG A 30 -15.28 4.83 4.67
N PHE A 31 -16.38 4.10 4.49
CA PHE A 31 -17.66 4.38 5.17
C PHE A 31 -17.92 3.46 6.36
N ARG A 32 -16.89 2.74 6.82
CA ARG A 32 -16.99 1.82 7.94
C ARG A 32 -17.31 2.58 9.22
N LYS A 33 -18.18 2.00 10.05
CA LYS A 33 -18.58 2.57 11.35
C LYS A 33 -17.78 2.01 12.52
N GLU A 34 -16.99 0.96 12.29
CA GLU A 34 -16.16 0.38 13.35
C GLU A 34 -14.99 1.29 13.72
N THR A 35 -14.74 1.38 15.02
CA THR A 35 -13.71 2.22 15.65
C THR A 35 -12.40 1.47 15.90
N ASN A 36 -12.23 0.27 15.35
CA ASN A 36 -10.99 -0.49 15.42
C ASN A 36 -10.01 -0.02 14.32
N ASN A 37 -8.74 -0.34 14.51
CA ASN A 37 -7.77 -0.16 13.44
C ASN A 37 -8.05 -1.19 12.34
N ALA A 38 -7.80 -0.84 11.10
CA ALA A 38 -7.88 -1.81 10.01
C ALA A 38 -6.91 -1.44 8.90
N ALA A 39 -6.54 -2.44 8.11
CA ALA A 39 -5.67 -2.26 6.97
C ALA A 39 -6.12 -3.11 5.78
N ILE A 40 -5.98 -2.58 4.59
CA ILE A 40 -6.15 -3.32 3.33
C ILE A 40 -4.79 -3.34 2.65
N LEU A 41 -4.23 -4.53 2.43
CA LEU A 41 -3.03 -4.74 1.65
C LEU A 41 -3.40 -4.99 0.19
N MET A 42 -2.77 -4.26 -0.72
CA MET A 42 -3.01 -4.36 -2.15
C MET A 42 -1.77 -4.95 -2.85
N LYS A 43 -1.98 -5.59 -3.99
CA LYS A 43 -0.88 -6.04 -4.85
C LYS A 43 -1.18 -5.76 -6.31
N ILE A 44 -0.12 -5.67 -7.12
CA ILE A 44 -0.26 -5.60 -8.58
C ILE A 44 -0.24 -7.02 -9.13
N ASP A 45 -1.34 -7.41 -9.75
CA ASP A 45 -1.40 -8.58 -10.61
C ASP A 45 -0.76 -8.22 -11.96
N LYS A 46 0.45 -8.73 -12.21
CA LYS A 46 1.20 -8.42 -13.44
C LYS A 46 0.60 -9.09 -14.69
N GLU A 47 -0.11 -10.20 -14.52
CA GLU A 47 -0.74 -10.91 -15.64
C GLU A 47 -1.98 -10.14 -16.12
N ARG A 48 -2.76 -9.62 -15.17
CA ARG A 48 -3.98 -8.87 -15.45
C ARG A 48 -3.77 -7.35 -15.56
N GLN A 49 -2.59 -6.85 -15.18
CA GLN A 49 -2.28 -5.42 -15.04
C GLN A 49 -3.31 -4.69 -14.15
N LEU A 50 -3.70 -5.34 -13.05
CA LEU A 50 -4.70 -4.82 -12.11
C LEU A 50 -4.15 -4.73 -10.69
N VAL A 51 -4.53 -3.67 -9.98
CA VAL A 51 -4.38 -3.61 -8.53
C VAL A 51 -5.51 -4.44 -7.92
N VAL A 52 -5.15 -5.50 -7.21
CA VAL A 52 -6.09 -6.42 -6.57
C VAL A 52 -5.89 -6.40 -5.05
N LEU A 53 -6.94 -6.80 -4.32
CA LEU A 53 -6.81 -7.07 -2.89
C LEU A 53 -5.83 -8.23 -2.69
N GLU A 54 -4.85 -8.04 -1.83
CA GLU A 54 -4.03 -9.14 -1.32
C GLU A 54 -4.64 -9.66 -0.03
N GLU A 55 -4.70 -8.82 1.00
CA GLU A 55 -5.16 -9.20 2.34
C GLU A 55 -5.92 -8.04 3.01
N GLU A 56 -6.82 -8.38 3.93
CA GLU A 56 -7.59 -7.43 4.73
C GLU A 56 -7.40 -7.77 6.20
N PHE A 57 -7.03 -6.77 7.00
CA PHE A 57 -6.77 -6.90 8.42
C PHE A 57 -7.77 -6.07 9.20
N GLN A 58 -8.31 -6.66 10.27
CA GLN A 58 -9.15 -6.00 11.25
C GLN A 58 -8.45 -6.06 12.60
N ASP A 59 -8.48 -4.94 13.33
CA ASP A 59 -7.85 -4.79 14.65
C ASP A 59 -6.32 -5.00 14.66
N ILE A 60 -5.65 -4.48 13.63
CA ILE A 60 -4.18 -4.55 13.50
C ILE A 60 -3.51 -3.25 13.98
N SER A 61 -2.42 -3.37 14.73
CA SER A 61 -1.57 -2.22 15.08
C SER A 61 -0.63 -1.82 13.93
N PRO A 62 -0.15 -0.56 13.86
CA PRO A 62 0.84 -0.14 12.87
C PRO A 62 2.12 -1.01 12.87
N GLU A 63 2.53 -1.50 14.04
CA GLU A 63 3.69 -2.35 14.25
C GLU A 63 3.50 -3.75 13.68
N GLU A 64 2.32 -4.35 13.90
CA GLU A 64 1.93 -5.62 13.31
C GLU A 64 1.79 -5.48 11.80
N LEU A 65 1.15 -4.41 11.31
CA LEU A 65 1.02 -4.15 9.88
C LEU A 65 2.40 -4.06 9.21
N LYS A 66 3.37 -3.42 9.86
CA LYS A 66 4.75 -3.37 9.36
C LYS A 66 5.38 -4.76 9.25
N SER A 67 5.05 -5.67 10.15
CA SER A 67 5.57 -7.04 10.17
C SER A 67 4.93 -7.93 9.09
N GLU A 68 3.69 -7.65 8.72
CA GLU A 68 2.99 -8.30 7.60
C GLU A 68 3.47 -7.79 6.22
N LEU A 69 4.09 -6.60 6.17
CA LEU A 69 4.68 -6.07 4.94
C LEU A 69 5.99 -6.84 4.62
N PRO A 70 6.15 -7.34 3.38
CA PRO A 70 7.33 -8.10 3.00
C PRO A 70 8.52 -7.15 2.81
N GLU A 71 9.65 -7.52 3.37
CA GLU A 71 10.87 -6.69 3.37
C GLU A 71 11.56 -6.59 1.99
N ARG A 72 11.24 -7.51 1.06
CA ARG A 72 12.03 -7.71 -0.18
C ARG A 72 11.27 -7.43 -1.47
N GLN A 73 9.99 -7.10 -1.42
CA GLN A 73 9.20 -6.79 -2.61
C GLN A 73 8.46 -5.47 -2.43
N PRO A 74 8.46 -4.57 -3.43
CA PRO A 74 7.61 -3.39 -3.41
C PRO A 74 6.16 -3.83 -3.45
N ARG A 75 5.51 -3.87 -2.29
CA ARG A 75 4.05 -4.02 -2.21
C ARG A 75 3.43 -2.63 -2.28
N TYR A 76 2.69 -2.45 -3.37
CA TYR A 76 1.88 -1.29 -3.62
C TYR A 76 0.69 -1.27 -2.65
N PRO A 77 0.12 -0.09 -2.41
CA PRO A 77 0.01 0.50 -1.08
C PRO A 77 -0.98 -0.17 -0.13
N SER A 78 -0.76 -0.03 1.19
CA SER A 78 -1.74 -0.41 2.20
C SER A 78 -2.67 0.76 2.54
N ALA A 79 -3.98 0.54 2.54
CA ALA A 79 -4.94 1.52 3.03
C ALA A 79 -5.16 1.29 4.53
N VAL A 80 -4.78 2.24 5.38
CA VAL A 80 -4.83 2.11 6.85
C VAL A 80 -5.89 3.05 7.41
N GLY A 81 -6.86 2.49 8.13
CA GLY A 81 -7.76 3.23 9.00
C GLY A 81 -7.21 3.15 10.42
N TYR A 82 -6.50 4.19 10.87
CA TYR A 82 -5.91 4.24 12.20
C TYR A 82 -6.70 5.18 13.11
N LYS A 83 -6.94 4.78 14.36
CA LYS A 83 -7.54 5.64 15.38
C LYS A 83 -6.57 6.72 15.82
N TYR A 84 -6.70 7.93 15.28
CA TYR A 84 -5.94 9.09 15.70
C TYR A 84 -6.69 9.88 16.78
N VAL A 85 -6.12 9.94 17.99
CA VAL A 85 -6.64 10.77 19.08
C VAL A 85 -5.93 12.12 19.02
N HIS A 86 -6.69 13.17 18.76
CA HIS A 86 -6.20 14.54 18.77
C HIS A 86 -5.96 15.02 20.20
N ASP A 87 -5.07 16.01 20.36
CA ASP A 87 -4.75 16.62 21.67
C ASP A 87 -5.98 17.28 22.34
N ASP A 88 -7.02 17.62 21.57
CA ASP A 88 -8.29 18.18 22.05
C ASP A 88 -9.31 17.11 22.46
N GLY A 89 -8.94 15.82 22.43
CA GLY A 89 -9.77 14.68 22.78
C GLY A 89 -10.67 14.16 21.65
N ARG A 90 -10.62 14.76 20.45
CA ARG A 90 -11.35 14.24 19.29
C ARG A 90 -10.69 12.98 18.77
N ILE A 91 -11.49 12.09 18.18
CA ILE A 91 -11.02 10.85 17.57
C ILE A 91 -11.33 10.90 16.08
N SER A 92 -10.30 10.72 15.26
CA SER A 92 -10.38 10.66 13.81
C SER A 92 -9.87 9.32 13.31
N TYR A 93 -10.40 8.87 12.17
CA TYR A 93 -9.92 7.68 11.46
C TYR A 93 -9.44 8.09 10.08
N PRO A 94 -8.27 8.77 9.96
CA PRO A 94 -7.73 9.09 8.65
C PRO A 94 -7.48 7.81 7.86
N LEU A 95 -7.92 7.83 6.60
CA LEU A 95 -7.59 6.80 5.63
C LEU A 95 -6.24 7.15 4.98
N CYS A 96 -5.19 6.47 5.42
CA CYS A 96 -3.84 6.66 4.89
C CYS A 96 -3.55 5.65 3.79
N PHE A 97 -2.85 6.06 2.75
CA PHE A 97 -2.39 5.20 1.66
C PHE A 97 -0.87 5.14 1.70
N ILE A 98 -0.32 4.00 2.13
CA ILE A 98 1.11 3.84 2.40
C ILE A 98 1.74 3.05 1.28
N PHE A 99 2.57 3.71 0.47
CA PHE A 99 3.38 3.02 -0.53
C PHE A 99 4.69 2.55 0.09
N SER A 100 4.81 1.24 0.32
CA SER A 100 6.04 0.63 0.82
C SER A 100 6.88 0.10 -0.35
N SER A 101 7.93 0.85 -0.69
CA SER A 101 8.95 0.42 -1.64
C SER A 101 10.28 0.30 -0.89
N PRO A 102 10.60 -0.88 -0.33
CA PRO A 102 11.92 -1.10 0.22
C PRO A 102 12.93 -0.95 -0.92
N VAL A 103 13.87 -0.02 -0.76
CA VAL A 103 15.03 0.08 -1.65
C VAL A 103 15.86 -1.19 -1.47
N GLU A 104 16.13 -1.91 -2.56
CA GLU A 104 17.25 -2.84 -2.57
C GLU A 104 18.49 -2.04 -2.20
N ARG A 105 19.02 -2.26 -0.99
CA ARG A 105 20.35 -1.78 -0.65
C ARG A 105 21.30 -2.64 -1.47
N GLY A 106 21.61 -2.18 -2.69
CA GLY A 106 22.68 -2.73 -3.50
C GLY A 106 23.92 -2.87 -2.62
N GLY A 107 24.44 -4.09 -2.56
CA GLY A 107 25.65 -4.41 -1.80
C GLY A 107 26.78 -3.47 -2.23
N ALA A 108 27.34 -2.78 -1.26
CA ALA A 108 28.65 -2.16 -1.34
C ALA A 108 29.57 -2.89 -0.35
#